data_AF-A0A537EVN2-F1
#
_entry.id   AF-A0A537EVN2-F1
#
_cell.length_a   1.000
_cell.length_b   1.000
_cell.length_c   1.000
_cell.angle_alpha   90.00
_cell.angle_beta   90.00
_cell.angle_gamma   90.00
#
_symmetry.space_group_name_H-M   'P 1'
#
loop_
_entity.id
_entity.type
_entity.pdbx_description
1 polymer ?
#
loop_
_entity_poly.entity_id
_entity_poly.type
_entity_poly.pdbx_seq_one_letter_code
_entity_poly.pdbx_strand_id
1 'polypeptide(L)'
;MFSVSRRLIAILLAVVAIGAGSYVAYSIVVIQQNIIGTGSINSSPGLSVLDSACAAPLSSIPFSPLGAAAGSTVSLTVCVRNTGNQAFYLESNPQSVSFTGLPPGVTGSFSLTPQQLAPGATNPISLTLTNDGSATSGSFAFTVTFTGYSTSSG
;
A
#
# COMPACT_ATOMS: atom_id res chain seq x y z
N MET A 1 19.97 24.13 80.12
CA MET A 1 19.70 23.07 79.13
C MET A 1 18.92 23.69 77.99
N PHE A 2 19.42 23.66 76.76
CA PHE A 2 18.69 23.29 75.53
C PHE A 2 19.69 23.33 74.37
N SER A 3 20.05 22.13 73.91
CA SER A 3 20.96 21.86 72.80
C SER A 3 20.22 22.11 71.49
N VAL A 4 20.67 23.10 70.71
CA VAL A 4 20.17 23.36 69.36
C VAL A 4 20.70 22.24 68.46
N SER A 5 19.80 21.33 68.14
CA SER A 5 20.08 20.10 67.39
C SER A 5 20.37 20.42 65.92
N ARG A 6 21.44 19.81 65.39
CA ARG A 6 21.97 19.87 64.00
C ARG A 6 20.96 19.47 62.90
N ARG A 7 19.67 19.36 63.21
CA ARG A 7 18.61 18.92 62.29
C ARG A 7 18.00 20.06 61.47
N LEU A 8 18.25 21.33 61.81
CA LEU A 8 17.73 22.47 61.05
C LEU A 8 18.55 22.85 59.81
N ILE A 9 19.80 22.36 59.68
CA ILE A 9 20.68 22.67 58.53
C ILE A 9 20.57 21.60 57.40
N ALA A 10 19.78 20.56 57.59
CA ALA A 10 19.49 19.58 56.53
C ALA A 10 18.28 19.96 55.64
N ILE A 11 17.62 21.09 55.93
CA ILE A 11 16.36 21.47 55.27
C ILE A 11 16.59 22.42 54.07
N LEU A 12 17.81 22.94 53.85
CA LEU A 12 17.98 24.04 52.88
C LEU A 12 18.71 23.73 51.56
N LEU A 13 19.32 22.56 51.34
CA LEU A 13 19.96 22.28 50.04
C LEU A 13 19.96 20.79 49.68
N ALA A 14 18.89 20.35 49.03
CA ALA A 14 18.92 19.32 47.98
C ALA A 14 17.60 19.37 47.19
N VAL A 15 17.43 20.49 46.47
CA VAL A 15 16.63 20.52 45.25
C VAL A 15 17.27 19.51 44.27
N VAL A 16 16.44 18.85 43.46
CA VAL A 16 16.74 17.94 42.33
C VAL A 16 16.71 16.43 42.64
N ALA A 17 15.53 15.82 42.46
CA ALA A 17 15.33 14.52 41.81
C ALA A 17 13.82 14.38 41.53
N ILE A 18 13.38 14.84 40.37
CA ILE A 18 12.95 14.01 39.22
C ILE A 18 11.66 13.24 39.51
N GLY A 19 10.67 13.53 38.67
CA GLY A 19 9.29 13.11 38.80
C GLY A 19 9.09 11.59 38.89
N ALA A 20 8.10 11.23 39.70
CA ALA A 20 7.30 10.05 39.49
C ALA A 20 5.84 10.51 39.46
N GLY A 21 5.53 11.39 38.50
CA GLY A 21 4.17 11.42 37.98
C GLY A 21 3.91 10.01 37.49
N SER A 22 2.89 9.37 38.06
CA SER A 22 2.47 8.02 37.72
C SER A 22 2.33 7.93 36.20
N TYR A 23 3.37 7.44 35.52
CA TYR A 23 3.25 7.01 34.15
C TYR A 23 2.36 5.78 34.23
N VAL A 24 1.05 6.00 34.14
CA VAL A 24 0.16 4.97 33.64
C VAL A 24 0.70 4.69 32.26
N ALA A 25 1.50 3.63 32.15
CA ALA A 25 1.87 3.07 30.87
C ALA A 25 0.56 2.62 30.25
N TYR A 26 -0.11 3.53 29.55
CA TYR A 26 -1.06 3.15 28.53
C TYR A 26 -0.20 2.43 27.50
N SER A 27 -0.15 1.10 27.60
CA SER A 27 0.10 0.26 26.46
C SER A 27 -1.00 0.62 25.46
N ILE A 28 -0.76 1.63 24.62
CA ILE A 28 -1.50 1.76 23.39
C ILE A 28 -1.07 0.52 22.62
N VAL A 29 -1.84 -0.55 22.79
CA VAL A 29 -1.93 -1.59 21.78
C VAL A 29 -2.48 -0.84 20.59
N VAL A 30 -1.59 -0.35 19.73
CA VAL A 30 -1.97 0.00 18.37
C VAL A 30 -2.36 -1.34 17.78
N ILE A 31 -3.63 -1.68 17.88
CA ILE A 31 -4.21 -2.70 17.03
C ILE A 31 -3.97 -2.11 15.65
N GLN A 32 -2.93 -2.58 14.96
CA GLN A 32 -2.60 -2.12 13.63
C GLN A 32 -3.85 -2.44 12.81
N GLN A 33 -4.69 -1.42 12.62
CA GLN A 33 -5.92 -1.49 11.86
C GLN A 33 -5.50 -1.53 10.40
N ASN A 34 -4.87 -2.62 10.01
CA ASN A 34 -4.36 -2.80 8.68
C ASN A 34 -5.50 -3.30 7.81
N ILE A 35 -5.59 -2.73 6.62
CA ILE A 35 -6.49 -3.19 5.59
C ILE A 35 -5.69 -4.14 4.72
N ILE A 36 -6.05 -5.42 4.78
CA ILE A 36 -5.34 -6.48 4.05
C ILE A 36 -6.13 -6.74 2.77
N GLY A 37 -5.48 -6.59 1.63
CA GLY A 37 -6.10 -6.80 0.32
C GLY A 37 -5.46 -7.99 -0.39
N THR A 38 -6.28 -8.91 -0.90
CA THR A 38 -5.83 -9.86 -1.92
C THR A 38 -6.32 -9.39 -3.28
N GLY A 39 -5.41 -8.99 -4.17
CA GLY A 39 -5.74 -8.62 -5.52
C GLY A 39 -5.78 -9.84 -6.44
N SER A 40 -6.84 -10.01 -7.21
CA SER A 40 -6.87 -10.93 -8.36
C SER A 40 -6.47 -10.19 -9.64
N ILE A 41 -5.94 -10.93 -10.61
CA ILE A 41 -5.53 -10.39 -11.90
C ILE A 41 -6.42 -10.96 -12.99
N ASN A 42 -6.99 -10.05 -13.80
CA ASN A 42 -7.53 -10.37 -15.11
C ASN A 42 -6.72 -9.66 -16.19
N SER A 43 -6.60 -10.27 -17.36
CA SER A 43 -5.95 -9.65 -18.52
C SER A 43 -6.63 -10.04 -19.82
N SER A 44 -6.59 -9.17 -20.83
CA SER A 44 -7.03 -9.51 -22.18
C SER A 44 -6.32 -10.75 -22.73
N PRO A 45 -6.98 -11.53 -23.61
CA PRO A 45 -6.33 -12.61 -24.35
C PRO A 45 -5.07 -12.12 -25.07
N GLY A 46 -3.98 -12.87 -24.98
CA GLY A 46 -2.68 -12.48 -25.55
C GLY A 46 -1.88 -11.50 -24.68
N LEU A 47 -2.38 -11.14 -23.50
CA LEU A 47 -1.59 -10.52 -22.45
C LEU A 47 -1.38 -11.49 -21.28
N SER A 48 -0.26 -11.31 -20.58
CA SER A 48 0.00 -11.98 -19.32
C SER A 48 0.64 -11.00 -18.36
N VAL A 49 0.22 -11.05 -17.10
CA VAL A 49 0.82 -10.24 -16.04
C VAL A 49 1.87 -11.09 -15.33
N LEU A 50 3.04 -10.51 -15.11
CA LEU A 50 4.17 -11.11 -14.42
C LEU A 50 4.49 -10.32 -13.16
N ASP A 51 5.33 -10.94 -12.33
CA ASP A 51 5.92 -10.32 -11.15
C ASP A 51 6.71 -9.04 -11.45
N SER A 52 7.14 -8.35 -10.40
CA SER A 52 7.94 -7.13 -10.51
C SER A 52 9.32 -7.35 -11.16
N ALA A 53 9.78 -8.60 -11.24
CA ALA A 53 11.00 -8.98 -11.95
C ALA A 53 10.74 -9.33 -13.43
N CYS A 54 9.48 -9.21 -13.88
CA CYS A 54 9.01 -9.60 -15.20
C CYS A 54 9.34 -11.06 -15.58
N ALA A 55 9.38 -11.97 -14.60
CA ALA A 55 9.90 -13.33 -14.77
C ALA A 55 8.81 -14.40 -14.74
N ALA A 56 8.00 -14.43 -13.67
CA ALA A 56 6.96 -15.44 -13.49
C ALA A 56 5.55 -14.85 -13.67
N PRO A 57 4.61 -15.59 -14.29
CA PRO A 57 3.23 -15.14 -14.40
C PRO A 57 2.57 -15.03 -13.00
N LEU A 58 1.80 -13.97 -12.80
CA LEU A 58 1.01 -13.74 -11.61
C LEU A 58 -0.48 -13.96 -11.91
N SER A 59 -1.15 -14.72 -11.05
CA SER A 59 -2.62 -14.81 -10.99
C SER A 59 -3.21 -14.01 -9.82
N SER A 60 -2.38 -13.63 -8.86
CA SER A 60 -2.76 -12.85 -7.68
C SER A 60 -1.70 -11.82 -7.37
N ILE A 61 -2.13 -10.67 -6.88
CA ILE A 61 -1.29 -9.57 -6.48
C ILE A 61 -1.20 -9.51 -4.95
N PRO A 62 -0.02 -9.74 -4.36
CA PRO A 62 0.20 -9.48 -2.94
C PRO A 62 0.36 -7.97 -2.74
N PHE A 63 -0.57 -7.35 -2.02
CA PHE A 63 -0.39 -5.99 -1.51
C PHE A 63 0.05 -6.05 -0.06
N SER A 64 1.08 -5.27 0.29
CA SER A 64 1.39 -5.05 1.70
C SER A 64 0.18 -4.44 2.40
N PRO A 65 -0.01 -4.69 3.70
CA PRO A 65 -1.18 -4.18 4.40
C PRO A 65 -1.23 -2.64 4.32
N LEU A 66 -2.37 -2.12 3.89
CA LEU A 66 -2.61 -0.69 3.76
C LEU A 66 -2.96 -0.13 5.15
N GLY A 67 -2.31 0.96 5.55
CA GLY A 67 -2.61 1.59 6.83
C GLY A 67 -4.04 2.14 6.91
N ALA A 68 -4.68 2.09 8.08
CA ALA A 68 -5.98 2.73 8.32
C ALA A 68 -5.93 4.27 8.33
N ALA A 69 -4.74 4.87 8.43
CA ALA A 69 -4.63 6.33 8.46
C ALA A 69 -4.96 6.94 7.09
N ALA A 70 -5.63 8.09 7.09
CA ALA A 70 -5.89 8.87 5.88
C ALA A 70 -4.58 9.18 5.14
N GLY A 71 -4.57 9.00 3.82
CA GLY A 71 -3.40 9.17 2.97
C GLY A 71 -2.41 8.00 3.00
N SER A 72 -2.71 6.92 3.72
CA SER A 72 -1.89 5.70 3.63
C SER A 72 -1.91 5.19 2.20
N THR A 73 -0.73 4.86 1.69
CA THR A 73 -0.57 4.32 0.34
C THR A 73 0.19 3.00 0.39
N VAL A 74 -0.12 2.13 -0.55
CA VAL A 74 0.71 0.98 -0.86
C VAL A 74 0.89 0.93 -2.36
N SER A 75 2.13 0.73 -2.80
CA SER A 75 2.48 0.65 -4.21
C SER A 75 3.06 -0.71 -4.53
N LEU A 76 2.77 -1.17 -5.75
CA LEU A 76 3.31 -2.39 -6.30
C LEU A 76 3.64 -2.19 -7.77
N THR A 77 4.73 -2.80 -8.22
CA THR A 77 5.05 -2.89 -9.64
C THR A 77 4.75 -4.30 -10.15
N VAL A 78 4.07 -4.38 -11.29
CA VAL A 78 3.86 -5.62 -12.06
C VAL A 78 4.32 -5.40 -13.49
N CYS A 79 4.53 -6.48 -14.23
CA CYS A 79 4.93 -6.40 -15.63
C CYS A 79 3.86 -6.98 -16.54
N VAL A 80 3.39 -6.25 -17.54
CA VAL A 80 2.48 -6.78 -18.55
C VAL A 80 3.29 -7.21 -19.77
N ARG A 81 3.15 -8.47 -20.19
CA ARG A 81 3.80 -9.03 -21.38
C ARG A 81 2.79 -9.34 -22.46
N ASN A 82 3.15 -9.00 -23.69
CA ASN A 82 2.44 -9.46 -24.87
C ASN A 82 2.84 -10.92 -25.17
N THR A 83 1.89 -11.84 -24.96
CA THR A 83 2.01 -13.26 -25.31
C THR A 83 1.29 -13.63 -26.60
N GLY A 84 0.61 -12.65 -27.22
CA GLY A 84 0.00 -12.78 -28.53
C GLY A 84 0.99 -12.67 -29.68
N ASN A 85 0.46 -12.76 -30.90
CA ASN A 85 1.20 -12.66 -32.16
C ASN A 85 1.04 -11.30 -32.85
N GLN A 86 0.28 -10.37 -32.26
CA GLN A 86 0.05 -9.01 -32.75
C GLN A 86 0.53 -7.99 -31.73
N ALA A 87 0.81 -6.77 -32.15
CA ALA A 87 1.15 -5.69 -31.23
C ALA A 87 -0.09 -5.23 -30.44
N PHE A 88 0.09 -4.97 -29.14
CA PHE A 88 -0.93 -4.36 -28.29
C PHE A 88 -0.54 -2.94 -27.91
N TYR A 89 -1.52 -2.06 -27.74
CA TYR A 89 -1.34 -0.72 -27.21
C TYR A 89 -1.80 -0.70 -25.77
N LEU A 90 -0.93 -0.18 -24.91
CA LEU A 90 -1.25 0.16 -23.53
C LEU A 90 -1.22 1.68 -23.40
N GLU A 91 -2.28 2.24 -22.83
CA GLU A 91 -2.43 3.68 -22.62
C GLU A 91 -2.57 3.97 -21.12
N SER A 92 -2.18 5.18 -20.70
CA SER A 92 -2.30 5.60 -19.30
C SER A 92 -3.74 6.07 -19.01
N ASN A 93 -4.70 5.17 -19.22
CA ASN A 93 -6.13 5.42 -19.01
C ASN A 93 -6.87 4.21 -18.41
N PRO A 94 -8.05 4.43 -17.79
CA PRO A 94 -8.81 3.35 -17.12
C PRO A 94 -9.25 2.22 -18.05
N GLN A 95 -9.18 2.48 -19.35
CA GLN A 95 -9.43 1.54 -20.42
C GLN A 95 -8.38 0.42 -20.41
N SER A 96 -7.11 0.76 -20.22
CA SER A 96 -6.00 -0.21 -20.16
C SER A 96 -5.82 -0.87 -18.79
N VAL A 97 -6.12 -0.17 -17.69
CA VAL A 97 -6.04 -0.74 -16.34
C VAL A 97 -7.23 -0.26 -15.50
N SER A 98 -7.99 -1.20 -14.94
CA SER A 98 -9.13 -0.89 -14.08
C SER A 98 -9.13 -1.68 -12.78
N PHE A 99 -9.67 -1.08 -11.73
CA PHE A 99 -9.82 -1.68 -10.40
C PHE A 99 -11.30 -1.90 -10.10
N THR A 100 -11.64 -3.07 -9.56
CA THR A 100 -13.02 -3.40 -9.15
C THR A 100 -13.00 -4.11 -7.79
N GLY A 101 -14.06 -3.94 -6.99
CA GLY A 101 -14.17 -4.57 -5.66
C GLY A 101 -13.37 -3.88 -4.55
N LEU A 102 -12.85 -2.67 -4.78
CA LEU A 102 -12.23 -1.89 -3.71
C LEU A 102 -13.29 -1.46 -2.67
N PRO A 103 -12.99 -1.56 -1.36
CA PRO A 103 -13.91 -1.13 -0.32
C PRO A 103 -14.10 0.39 -0.34
N PRO A 104 -15.19 0.90 0.25
CA PRO A 104 -15.37 2.34 0.45
C PRO A 104 -14.15 2.95 1.16
N GLY A 105 -13.70 4.10 0.69
CA GLY A 105 -12.53 4.80 1.21
C GLY A 105 -11.17 4.33 0.66
N VAL A 106 -11.13 3.25 -0.13
CA VAL A 106 -9.92 2.83 -0.84
C VAL A 106 -10.06 3.13 -2.32
N THR A 107 -9.08 3.84 -2.87
CA THR A 107 -8.98 4.13 -4.31
C THR A 107 -7.77 3.44 -4.89
N GLY A 108 -7.88 3.00 -6.14
CA GLY A 108 -6.78 2.43 -6.92
C GLY A 108 -6.38 3.38 -8.04
N SER A 109 -5.09 3.61 -8.17
CA SER A 109 -4.49 4.33 -9.28
C SER A 109 -3.38 3.50 -9.90
N PHE A 110 -3.02 3.82 -11.13
CA PHE A 110 -1.91 3.16 -11.81
C PHE A 110 -1.13 4.19 -12.63
N SER A 111 0.11 3.85 -12.94
CA SER A 111 0.99 4.60 -13.81
C SER A 111 1.73 3.64 -14.73
N LEU A 112 1.68 3.93 -16.01
CA LEU A 112 2.41 3.21 -17.04
C LEU A 112 2.89 4.20 -18.10
N THR A 113 3.96 3.84 -18.80
CA THR A 113 4.38 4.56 -20.00
C THR A 113 3.56 4.06 -21.19
N PRO A 114 2.77 4.92 -21.86
CA PRO A 114 2.02 4.50 -23.03
C PRO A 114 2.96 3.96 -24.10
N GLN A 115 2.67 2.76 -24.60
CA GLN A 115 3.57 2.10 -25.54
C GLN A 115 2.81 1.08 -26.38
N GLN A 116 3.25 0.94 -27.63
CA GLN A 116 2.99 -0.25 -28.42
C GLN A 116 3.91 -1.39 -27.97
N LEU A 117 3.30 -2.46 -27.48
CA LEU A 117 3.94 -3.67 -26.99
C LEU A 117 4.02 -4.69 -28.12
N ALA A 118 5.22 -4.88 -28.69
CA ALA A 118 5.48 -5.92 -29.68
C ALA A 118 5.30 -7.33 -29.08
N PRO A 119 5.05 -8.37 -29.90
CA PRO A 119 5.02 -9.75 -29.43
C PRO A 119 6.25 -10.12 -28.59
N GLY A 120 6.02 -10.68 -27.41
CA GLY A 120 7.06 -11.07 -26.46
C GLY A 120 7.60 -9.94 -25.58
N ALA A 121 7.32 -8.66 -25.90
CA ALA A 121 7.78 -7.52 -25.12
C ALA A 121 6.97 -7.34 -23.83
N THR A 122 7.56 -6.62 -22.87
CA THR A 122 7.02 -6.40 -21.53
C THR A 122 7.04 -4.91 -21.18
N ASN A 123 6.01 -4.43 -20.49
CA ASN A 123 5.91 -3.06 -19.97
C ASN A 123 5.65 -3.09 -18.46
N PRO A 124 6.52 -2.48 -17.63
CA PRO A 124 6.26 -2.34 -16.20
C PRO A 124 5.10 -1.36 -15.94
N ILE A 125 4.22 -1.72 -15.01
CA ILE A 125 3.09 -0.92 -14.57
C ILE A 125 3.15 -0.80 -13.05
N SER A 126 3.08 0.43 -12.56
CA SER A 126 2.98 0.72 -11.14
C SER A 126 1.51 0.86 -10.75
N LEU A 127 1.07 0.14 -9.74
CA LEU A 127 -0.26 0.18 -9.14
C LEU A 127 -0.13 0.78 -7.73
N THR A 128 -1.03 1.66 -7.36
CA THR A 128 -1.06 2.27 -6.02
C THR A 128 -2.48 2.20 -5.47
N LEU A 129 -2.63 1.71 -4.24
CA LEU A 129 -3.86 1.87 -3.48
C LEU A 129 -3.68 2.99 -2.47
N THR A 130 -4.72 3.80 -2.30
CA THR A 130 -4.75 4.92 -1.34
C THR A 130 -5.98 4.81 -0.47
N ASN A 131 -5.79 4.90 0.85
CA ASN A 131 -6.86 5.00 1.82
C ASN A 131 -7.14 6.48 2.12
N ASP A 132 -8.39 6.93 1.98
CA ASP A 132 -8.82 8.29 2.34
C ASP A 132 -9.07 8.49 3.85
N GLY A 133 -8.98 7.41 4.63
CA GLY A 133 -9.19 7.39 6.09
C GLY A 133 -10.59 6.97 6.52
N SER A 134 -11.50 6.73 5.58
CA SER A 134 -12.84 6.20 5.84
C SER A 134 -12.93 4.68 5.72
N ALA A 135 -11.89 4.04 5.17
CA ALA A 135 -11.89 2.59 4.98
C ALA A 135 -11.85 1.86 6.32
N THR A 136 -12.76 0.91 6.49
CA THR A 136 -12.83 0.07 7.69
C THR A 136 -11.70 -0.95 7.67
N SER A 137 -11.11 -1.22 8.84
CA SER A 137 -10.13 -2.30 8.99
C SER A 137 -10.75 -3.67 8.66
N GLY A 138 -9.98 -4.54 8.01
CA GLY A 138 -10.48 -5.84 7.58
C GLY A 138 -9.74 -6.38 6.36
N SER A 139 -10.26 -7.51 5.86
CA SER A 139 -9.79 -8.14 4.63
C SER A 139 -10.75 -7.82 3.49
N PHE A 140 -10.20 -7.45 2.34
CA PHE A 140 -10.98 -7.25 1.11
C PHE A 140 -10.33 -7.98 -0.07
N ALA A 141 -11.17 -8.38 -1.02
CA ALA A 141 -10.74 -8.89 -2.30
C ALA A 141 -11.09 -7.88 -3.38
N PHE A 142 -10.15 -7.64 -4.29
CA PHE A 142 -10.37 -6.76 -5.43
C PHE A 142 -9.75 -7.38 -6.67
N THR A 143 -10.12 -6.86 -7.84
CA THR A 143 -9.59 -7.33 -9.11
C THR A 143 -8.99 -6.18 -9.89
N VAL A 144 -7.79 -6.40 -10.42
CA VAL A 144 -7.14 -5.50 -11.37
C VAL A 144 -7.25 -6.14 -12.76
N THR A 145 -7.82 -5.41 -13.71
CA THR A 145 -7.97 -5.87 -15.09
C THR A 145 -7.04 -5.09 -16.01
N PHE A 146 -6.21 -5.80 -16.78
CA PHE A 146 -5.30 -5.24 -17.77
C PHE A 146 -5.83 -5.49 -19.19
N THR A 147 -6.15 -4.42 -19.91
CA THR A 147 -6.67 -4.47 -21.27
C THR A 147 -5.63 -3.94 -22.24
N GLY A 148 -5.31 -4.74 -23.27
CA GLY A 148 -4.51 -4.29 -24.40
C GLY A 148 -5.39 -4.10 -25.63
N TYR A 149 -5.16 -3.02 -26.36
CA TYR A 149 -5.85 -2.77 -27.62
C TYR A 149 -4.98 -3.24 -28.78
N SER A 150 -5.37 -4.27 -29.51
CA SER A 150 -4.74 -4.57 -30.80
C SER A 150 -5.33 -3.59 -31.82
N THR A 151 -4.56 -2.66 -32.38
CA THR A 151 -5.08 -1.90 -33.52
C THR A 151 -5.29 -2.87 -34.69
N SER A 152 -6.54 -3.28 -34.86
CA SER A 152 -7.14 -3.49 -36.18
C SER A 152 -8.46 -2.75 -36.18
N SER A 153 -8.43 -1.44 -35.93
CA SER A 153 -9.48 -0.58 -36.49
C SER A 153 -9.17 -0.48 -37.98
N GLY A 154 -9.85 -1.33 -38.76
CA GLY A 154 -9.85 -1.24 -40.22
C GLY A 154 -10.46 0.06 -40.72
#